data_AF-A0A1E4R8D2-F1
#
_entry.id   AF-A0A1E4R8D2-F1
#
_cell.length_a   1.000
_cell.length_b   1.000
_cell.length_c   1.000
_cell.angle_alpha   90.00
_cell.angle_beta   90.00
_cell.angle_gamma   90.00
#
_symmetry.space_group_name_H-M   'P 1'
#
loop_
_entity.id
_entity.type
_entity.pdbx_description
1 polymer ?
#
loop_
_entity_poly.entity_id
_entity_poly.type
_entity_poly.pdbx_seq_one_letter_code
_entity_poly.pdbx_strand_id
1 'polypeptide(L)'
;MTIYEQLLEVLKEEIGNILTSTEIKDRLSKRFNTNLKSIIPSDYCYNRYNKGISFNKHLFIYINRSTYRFVGENYPYTGLIFHNPKGVEFESVVGEWDKGQLLLYNEQTVNKGTIGISQIEKLYEEYLEMLRFEMNVLGCKATELRHLIGRLGEFFCVLYTKGELAKVTNQHGFDVVKNGRRISVKTTAQEKSFITINKNTFNQFDDLFVVQFIDDDFKILFYGAKEEISSPRTYGNKYEVDISSLIKLSKTVY
;
A
#
# COMPACT_ATOMS: atom_id res chain seq x y z
N MET A 1 9.82 -17.31 -34.35
CA MET A 1 9.08 -17.18 -33.09
C MET A 1 9.83 -16.20 -32.20
N THR A 2 9.17 -15.15 -31.73
CA THR A 2 9.76 -14.17 -30.80
C THR A 2 9.93 -14.78 -29.40
N ILE A 3 10.80 -14.21 -28.55
CA ILE A 3 10.96 -14.68 -27.14
C ILE A 3 9.61 -14.64 -26.41
N TYR A 4 8.78 -13.63 -26.70
CA TYR A 4 7.45 -13.49 -26.15
C TYR A 4 6.53 -14.67 -26.50
N GLU A 5 6.44 -15.01 -27.78
CA GLU A 5 5.66 -16.17 -28.25
C GLU A 5 6.17 -17.49 -27.63
N GLN A 6 7.49 -17.64 -27.51
CA GLN A 6 8.09 -18.81 -26.87
C GLN A 6 7.71 -18.92 -25.39
N LEU A 7 7.70 -17.80 -24.65
CA LEU A 7 7.27 -17.78 -23.24
C LEU A 7 5.82 -18.23 -23.12
N LEU A 8 4.93 -17.73 -23.96
CA LEU A 8 3.53 -18.14 -23.98
C LEU A 8 3.37 -19.64 -24.25
N GLU A 9 4.03 -20.16 -25.28
CA GLU A 9 3.90 -21.57 -25.64
C GLU A 9 4.44 -22.50 -24.55
N VAL A 10 5.57 -22.15 -23.93
CA VAL A 10 6.24 -22.97 -22.91
C VAL A 10 5.55 -22.91 -21.56
N LEU A 11 4.94 -21.79 -21.21
CA LEU A 11 4.38 -21.55 -19.88
C LEU A 11 2.85 -21.58 -19.83
N LYS A 12 2.15 -21.85 -20.94
CA LYS A 12 0.68 -21.86 -20.99
C LYS A 12 -0.01 -22.72 -19.91
N GLU A 13 0.65 -23.77 -19.42
CA GLU A 13 0.12 -24.68 -18.38
C GLU A 13 0.59 -24.29 -16.96
N GLU A 14 1.35 -23.22 -16.82
CA GLU A 14 1.97 -22.75 -15.58
C GLU A 14 1.26 -21.52 -15.00
N ILE A 15 0.03 -21.23 -15.45
CA ILE A 15 -0.73 -20.06 -14.97
C ILE A 15 -0.92 -20.17 -13.46
N GLY A 16 -0.52 -19.11 -12.75
CA GLY A 16 -0.56 -19.01 -11.29
C GLY A 16 0.71 -19.51 -10.59
N ASN A 17 1.56 -20.29 -11.26
CA ASN A 17 2.76 -20.87 -10.67
C ASN A 17 3.87 -19.83 -10.50
N ILE A 18 4.70 -20.07 -9.49
CA ILE A 18 5.90 -19.29 -9.22
C ILE A 18 7.09 -20.03 -9.84
N LEU A 19 7.85 -19.30 -10.65
CA LEU A 19 8.97 -19.80 -11.42
C LEU A 19 10.19 -18.90 -11.20
N THR A 20 11.36 -19.51 -11.15
CA THR A 20 12.63 -18.81 -11.14
C THR A 20 13.05 -18.39 -12.55
N SER A 21 13.91 -17.37 -12.64
CA SER A 21 14.49 -16.95 -13.93
C SER A 21 15.23 -18.09 -14.62
N THR A 22 15.91 -18.94 -13.86
CA THR A 22 16.65 -20.09 -14.37
C THR A 22 15.71 -21.12 -14.99
N GLU A 23 14.62 -21.49 -14.30
CA GLU A 23 13.64 -22.43 -14.84
C GLU A 23 13.00 -21.93 -16.14
N ILE A 24 12.62 -20.65 -16.19
CA ILE A 24 12.06 -20.03 -17.40
C ILE A 24 13.07 -20.12 -18.55
N LYS A 25 14.33 -19.72 -18.29
CA LYS A 25 15.41 -19.73 -19.28
C LYS A 25 15.72 -21.12 -19.81
N ASP A 26 15.84 -22.10 -18.91
CA ASP A 26 16.17 -23.47 -19.26
C ASP A 26 15.07 -24.11 -20.12
N ARG A 27 13.80 -23.85 -19.81
CA ARG A 27 12.68 -24.37 -20.61
C ARG A 27 12.68 -23.81 -22.03
N LEU A 28 12.92 -22.50 -22.19
CA LEU A 28 13.02 -21.87 -23.51
C LEU A 28 14.23 -22.36 -24.30
N SER A 29 15.39 -22.51 -23.64
CA SER A 29 16.60 -23.03 -24.26
C SER A 29 16.42 -24.49 -24.69
N LYS A 30 15.80 -25.34 -23.86
CA LYS A 30 15.56 -26.75 -24.18
C LYS A 30 14.60 -26.94 -25.35
N ARG A 31 13.54 -26.12 -25.44
CA ARG A 31 12.50 -26.26 -26.48
C ARG A 31 12.86 -25.55 -27.79
N PHE A 32 13.51 -24.39 -27.73
CA PHE A 32 13.72 -23.53 -28.89
C PHE A 32 15.19 -23.17 -29.16
N ASN A 33 16.14 -23.68 -28.36
CA ASN A 33 17.56 -23.35 -28.45
C ASN A 33 17.84 -21.84 -28.33
N THR A 34 17.02 -21.14 -27.55
CA THR A 34 17.11 -19.68 -27.38
C THR A 34 18.25 -19.31 -26.43
N ASN A 35 18.98 -18.25 -26.77
CA ASN A 35 20.08 -17.74 -25.96
C ASN A 35 19.60 -17.30 -24.57
N LEU A 36 20.14 -17.92 -23.51
CA LEU A 36 19.79 -17.63 -22.11
C LEU A 36 19.97 -16.15 -21.72
N LYS A 37 20.92 -15.44 -22.36
CA LYS A 37 21.20 -14.03 -22.07
C LYS A 37 20.15 -13.07 -22.66
N SER A 38 19.45 -13.47 -23.72
CA SER A 38 18.39 -12.65 -24.31
C SER A 38 17.04 -12.81 -23.61
N ILE A 39 16.90 -13.80 -22.73
CA ILE A 39 15.66 -14.04 -21.98
C ILE A 39 15.72 -13.21 -20.70
N ILE A 40 14.93 -12.14 -20.66
CA ILE A 40 14.85 -11.21 -19.53
C ILE A 40 13.40 -11.22 -19.02
N PRO A 41 13.02 -12.12 -18.09
CA PRO A 41 11.63 -12.23 -17.63
C PRO A 41 11.07 -10.93 -17.02
N SER A 42 11.93 -10.11 -16.42
CA SER A 42 11.56 -8.81 -15.86
C SER A 42 11.06 -7.81 -16.90
N ASP A 43 11.40 -7.98 -18.19
CA ASP A 43 10.89 -7.11 -19.27
C ASP A 43 9.43 -7.38 -19.62
N TYR A 44 8.89 -8.51 -19.15
CA TYR A 44 7.51 -8.96 -19.39
C TYR A 44 6.67 -8.94 -18.10
N CYS A 45 7.01 -8.09 -17.13
CA CYS A 45 6.34 -8.04 -15.84
C CYS A 45 5.32 -6.90 -15.78
N TYR A 46 4.13 -7.16 -15.21
CA TYR A 46 3.15 -6.11 -14.95
C TYR A 46 3.67 -5.05 -13.96
N ASN A 47 4.39 -5.47 -12.92
CA ASN A 47 4.84 -4.60 -11.83
C ASN A 47 6.32 -4.17 -11.91
N ARG A 48 6.98 -4.37 -13.06
CA ARG A 48 8.38 -3.95 -13.27
C ARG A 48 8.57 -3.24 -14.58
N TYR A 49 9.15 -2.05 -14.49
CA TYR A 49 9.59 -1.30 -15.65
C TYR A 49 11.11 -1.28 -15.74
N ASN A 50 11.65 -1.60 -16.92
CA ASN A 50 13.07 -1.49 -17.22
C ASN A 50 13.29 -0.44 -18.31
N LYS A 51 14.32 0.40 -18.16
CA LYS A 51 14.63 1.43 -19.16
C LYS A 51 14.90 0.81 -20.54
N GLY A 52 14.18 1.31 -21.55
CA GLY A 52 14.39 0.94 -22.95
C GLY A 52 13.45 -0.14 -23.51
N ILE A 53 12.50 -0.63 -22.70
CA ILE A 53 11.45 -1.54 -23.18
C ILE A 53 10.22 -0.77 -23.66
N SER A 54 9.45 -1.36 -24.58
CA SER A 54 8.18 -0.79 -25.06
C SER A 54 7.04 -0.85 -24.02
N PHE A 55 7.19 -1.65 -22.97
CA PHE A 55 6.23 -1.83 -21.86
C PHE A 55 4.78 -2.08 -22.32
N ASN A 56 4.63 -2.96 -23.30
CA ASN A 56 3.35 -3.30 -23.94
C ASN A 56 3.05 -4.81 -23.94
N LYS A 57 3.88 -5.59 -23.25
CA LYS A 57 3.82 -7.06 -23.19
C LYS A 57 4.04 -7.50 -21.76
N HIS A 58 3.06 -8.21 -21.20
CA HIS A 58 3.05 -8.52 -19.77
C HIS A 58 2.54 -9.95 -19.56
N LEU A 59 3.33 -10.75 -18.86
CA LEU A 59 3.11 -12.17 -18.60
C LEU A 59 3.33 -12.54 -17.13
N PHE A 60 4.11 -11.74 -16.41
CA PHE A 60 4.60 -12.07 -15.07
C PHE A 60 4.25 -11.01 -14.03
N ILE A 61 4.16 -11.43 -12.78
CA ILE A 61 4.30 -10.56 -11.62
C ILE A 61 5.64 -10.89 -10.98
N TYR A 62 6.53 -9.90 -10.88
CA TYR A 62 7.77 -10.02 -10.12
C TYR A 62 7.46 -10.16 -8.63
N ILE A 63 8.00 -11.19 -7.98
CA ILE A 63 7.79 -11.45 -6.55
C ILE A 63 9.00 -10.98 -5.74
N ASN A 64 10.17 -11.52 -6.07
CA ASN A 64 11.44 -11.16 -5.44
C ASN A 64 12.60 -11.54 -6.35
N ARG A 65 13.83 -11.50 -5.84
CA ARG A 65 15.05 -11.73 -6.62
C ARG A 65 14.95 -13.01 -7.45
N SER A 66 14.90 -12.82 -8.77
CA SER A 66 14.85 -13.89 -9.77
C SER A 66 13.60 -14.78 -9.73
N THR A 67 12.52 -14.35 -9.09
CA THR A 67 11.30 -15.14 -8.92
C THR A 67 10.08 -14.40 -9.43
N TYR A 68 9.26 -15.09 -10.21
CA TYR A 68 8.16 -14.53 -10.97
C TYR A 68 6.93 -15.43 -10.85
N ARG A 69 5.76 -14.84 -10.70
CA ARG A 69 4.50 -15.56 -10.90
C ARG A 69 4.06 -15.40 -12.35
N PHE A 70 3.84 -16.50 -13.06
CA PHE A 70 3.27 -16.43 -14.41
C PHE A 70 1.75 -16.25 -14.31
N VAL A 71 1.22 -15.23 -14.98
CA VAL A 71 -0.21 -14.88 -14.97
C VAL A 71 -0.81 -14.79 -16.37
N GLY A 72 0.03 -14.76 -17.41
CA GLY A 72 -0.40 -14.68 -18.80
C GLY A 72 -0.77 -13.27 -19.26
N GLU A 73 -1.29 -13.21 -20.48
CA GLU A 73 -1.71 -11.96 -21.14
C GLU A 73 -3.02 -11.43 -20.55
N ASN A 74 -3.20 -10.12 -20.58
CA ASN A 74 -4.44 -9.43 -20.19
C ASN A 74 -4.93 -9.80 -18.78
N TYR A 75 -4.02 -10.17 -17.88
CA TYR A 75 -4.34 -10.42 -16.49
C TYR A 75 -4.85 -9.10 -15.87
N PRO A 76 -6.02 -9.09 -15.19
CA PRO A 76 -6.62 -7.88 -14.62
C PRO A 76 -5.88 -7.43 -13.36
N TYR A 77 -4.59 -7.13 -13.51
CA TYR A 77 -3.70 -6.77 -12.42
C TYR A 77 -4.12 -5.44 -11.80
N THR A 78 -4.05 -5.39 -10.46
CA THR A 78 -4.04 -4.14 -9.70
C THR A 78 -2.75 -4.09 -8.90
N GLY A 79 -1.91 -3.09 -9.14
CA GLY A 79 -0.64 -2.94 -8.45
C GLY A 79 0.24 -1.82 -9.00
N LEU A 80 1.18 -1.37 -8.16
CA LEU A 80 2.19 -0.38 -8.54
C LEU A 80 3.25 -0.97 -9.48
N ILE A 81 3.82 -0.10 -10.31
CA ILE A 81 4.89 -0.42 -11.26
C ILE A 81 6.19 0.17 -10.73
N PHE A 82 7.19 -0.68 -10.51
CA PHE A 82 8.46 -0.29 -9.93
C PHE A 82 9.58 -0.27 -10.97
N HIS A 83 10.37 0.79 -10.95
CA HIS A 83 11.62 0.89 -11.68
C HIS A 83 12.78 0.95 -10.68
N ASN A 84 13.75 0.07 -10.89
CA ASN A 84 14.96 -0.04 -10.06
C ASN A 84 16.21 0.25 -10.91
N PRO A 85 16.62 1.52 -11.03
CA PRO A 85 17.84 1.88 -11.76
C PRO A 85 19.08 1.38 -11.02
N LYS A 86 20.11 0.99 -11.78
CA LYS A 86 21.40 0.59 -11.18
C LYS A 86 21.98 1.71 -10.33
N GLY A 87 22.38 1.38 -9.11
CA GLY A 87 23.05 2.30 -8.19
C GLY A 87 22.12 3.15 -7.33
N VAL A 88 20.80 2.91 -7.37
CA VAL A 88 19.83 3.57 -6.48
C VAL A 88 19.48 2.61 -5.34
N GLU A 89 19.35 3.15 -4.13
CA GLU A 89 19.05 2.38 -2.92
C GLU A 89 17.59 1.91 -2.85
N PHE A 90 16.68 2.74 -3.35
CA PHE A 90 15.24 2.49 -3.32
C PHE A 90 14.64 2.50 -4.72
N GLU A 91 13.60 1.69 -4.90
CA GLU A 91 12.87 1.62 -6.16
C GLU A 91 11.92 2.81 -6.29
N SER A 92 11.80 3.32 -7.51
CA SER A 92 10.86 4.39 -7.84
C SER A 92 9.57 3.80 -8.39
N VAL A 93 8.43 4.36 -7.97
CA VAL A 93 7.13 4.05 -8.56
C VAL A 93 6.95 4.89 -9.82
N VAL A 94 6.70 4.24 -10.97
CA VAL A 94 6.58 4.89 -12.28
C VAL A 94 5.18 4.78 -12.89
N GLY A 95 4.25 4.12 -12.20
CA GLY A 95 2.88 3.96 -12.63
C GLY A 95 2.13 2.96 -11.78
N GLU A 96 0.91 2.66 -12.19
CA GLU A 96 0.04 1.67 -11.57
C GLU A 96 -0.85 0.99 -12.59
N TRP A 97 -1.31 -0.20 -12.24
CA TRP A 97 -2.40 -0.90 -12.91
C TRP A 97 -3.63 -0.86 -12.02
N ASP A 98 -4.79 -0.59 -12.61
CA ASP A 98 -6.10 -0.71 -11.96
C ASP A 98 -6.98 -1.66 -12.76
N LYS A 99 -7.18 -2.87 -12.26
CA LYS A 99 -8.03 -3.90 -12.89
C LYS A 99 -7.69 -4.12 -14.37
N GLY A 100 -6.38 -4.16 -14.68
CA GLY A 100 -5.87 -4.32 -16.04
C GLY A 100 -5.75 -3.04 -16.87
N GLN A 101 -6.08 -1.87 -16.32
CA GLN A 101 -5.88 -0.58 -16.97
C GLN A 101 -4.55 0.05 -16.53
N LEU A 102 -3.67 0.37 -17.49
CA LEU A 102 -2.35 0.93 -17.24
C LEU A 102 -2.40 2.46 -17.14
N LEU A 103 -1.84 3.00 -16.05
CA LEU A 103 -1.54 4.42 -15.89
C LEU A 103 -0.05 4.60 -15.60
N LEU A 104 0.69 5.21 -16.54
CA LEU A 104 2.08 5.61 -16.33
C LEU A 104 2.16 7.04 -15.81
N TYR A 105 3.01 7.25 -14.80
CA TYR A 105 3.20 8.56 -14.18
C TYR A 105 4.17 9.41 -14.99
N ASN A 106 3.84 10.68 -15.17
CA ASN A 106 4.79 11.67 -15.64
C ASN A 106 5.67 12.13 -14.46
N GLU A 107 6.75 12.88 -14.75
CA GLU A 107 7.69 13.37 -13.73
C GLU A 107 6.99 14.17 -12.61
N GLN A 108 5.92 14.91 -12.92
CA GLN A 108 5.16 15.68 -11.94
C GLN A 108 4.36 14.78 -10.98
N THR A 109 3.74 13.71 -11.50
CA THR A 109 2.99 12.72 -10.70
C THR A 109 3.92 11.90 -9.82
N VAL A 110 5.10 11.52 -10.33
CA VAL A 110 6.12 10.82 -9.54
C VAL A 110 6.56 11.68 -8.33
N ASN A 111 6.78 12.98 -8.55
CA ASN A 111 7.17 13.91 -7.49
C ASN A 111 6.07 14.14 -6.43
N LYS A 112 4.78 14.06 -6.81
CA LYS A 112 3.68 14.10 -5.84
C LYS A 112 3.52 12.80 -5.06
N GLY A 113 3.99 11.68 -5.59
CA GLY A 113 3.91 10.38 -4.94
C GLY A 113 2.47 9.86 -4.78
N THR A 114 1.49 10.41 -5.49
CA THR A 114 0.09 9.99 -5.36
C THR A 114 -0.07 8.50 -5.71
N ILE A 115 -0.82 7.77 -4.87
CA ILE A 115 -1.23 6.39 -5.11
C ILE A 115 -2.73 6.41 -5.43
N GLY A 116 -3.16 5.71 -6.47
CA GLY A 116 -4.58 5.56 -6.79
C GLY A 116 -5.36 4.90 -5.66
N ILE A 117 -6.62 5.31 -5.48
CA ILE A 117 -7.50 4.78 -4.43
C ILE A 117 -7.62 3.25 -4.52
N SER A 118 -7.66 2.68 -5.73
CA SER A 118 -7.71 1.24 -5.96
C SER A 118 -6.49 0.48 -5.41
N GLN A 119 -5.32 1.12 -5.38
CA GLN A 119 -4.14 0.52 -4.74
C GLN A 119 -4.25 0.56 -3.21
N ILE A 120 -4.83 1.64 -2.65
CA ILE A 120 -5.07 1.74 -1.21
C ILE A 120 -6.11 0.72 -0.77
N GLU A 121 -7.17 0.53 -1.56
CA GLU A 121 -8.18 -0.50 -1.34
C GLU A 121 -7.52 -1.89 -1.34
N LYS A 122 -6.71 -2.20 -2.34
CA LYS A 122 -5.96 -3.46 -2.39
C LYS A 122 -5.04 -3.65 -1.19
N LEU A 123 -4.26 -2.64 -0.82
CA LEU A 123 -3.37 -2.72 0.35
C LEU A 123 -4.14 -2.88 1.66
N TYR A 124 -5.30 -2.24 1.77
CA TYR A 124 -6.19 -2.39 2.92
C TYR A 124 -6.68 -3.84 3.04
N GLU A 125 -7.15 -4.45 1.95
CA GLU A 125 -7.58 -5.84 1.93
C GLU A 125 -6.44 -6.81 2.28
N GLU A 126 -5.27 -6.66 1.66
CA GLU A 126 -4.08 -7.49 1.93
C GLU A 126 -3.64 -7.38 3.40
N TYR A 127 -3.60 -6.17 3.96
CA TYR A 127 -3.20 -5.95 5.35
C TYR A 127 -4.26 -6.45 6.35
N LEU A 128 -5.55 -6.35 6.00
CA LEU A 128 -6.65 -6.83 6.82
C LEU A 128 -6.66 -8.35 6.88
N GLU A 129 -6.37 -9.03 5.76
CA GLU A 129 -6.20 -10.49 5.72
C GLU A 129 -5.05 -10.92 6.63
N MET A 130 -3.90 -10.24 6.55
CA MET A 130 -2.76 -10.51 7.46
C MET A 130 -3.13 -10.27 8.93
N LEU A 131 -3.83 -9.17 9.25
CA LEU A 131 -4.29 -8.89 10.62
C LEU A 131 -5.18 -10.01 11.14
N ARG A 132 -6.13 -10.47 10.33
CA ARG A 132 -7.04 -11.58 10.68
C ARG A 132 -6.29 -12.89 10.87
N PHE A 133 -5.28 -13.16 10.05
CA PHE A 133 -4.44 -14.35 10.20
C PHE A 133 -3.66 -14.33 11.53
N GLU A 134 -2.98 -13.22 11.83
CA GLU A 134 -2.26 -13.02 13.10
C GLU A 134 -3.18 -13.20 14.32
N MET A 135 -4.40 -12.68 14.26
CA MET A 135 -5.34 -12.75 15.38
C MET A 135 -6.02 -14.11 15.51
N ASN A 136 -6.57 -14.64 14.43
CA ASN A 136 -7.47 -15.80 14.48
C ASN A 136 -6.73 -17.13 14.34
N VAL A 137 -5.55 -17.13 13.70
CA VAL A 137 -4.74 -18.34 13.49
C VAL A 137 -3.55 -18.37 14.45
N LEU A 138 -2.84 -17.26 14.61
CA LEU A 138 -1.65 -17.18 15.47
C LEU A 138 -1.97 -16.75 16.92
N GLY A 139 -3.18 -16.26 17.18
CA GLY A 139 -3.66 -15.95 18.54
C GLY A 139 -3.13 -14.62 19.10
N CYS A 140 -2.60 -13.73 18.27
CA CYS A 140 -2.11 -12.42 18.69
C CYS A 140 -3.26 -11.48 19.05
N LYS A 141 -3.06 -10.61 20.05
CA LYS A 141 -4.05 -9.56 20.36
C LYS A 141 -3.86 -8.37 19.43
N ALA A 142 -4.95 -7.72 19.03
CA ALA A 142 -4.88 -6.48 18.24
C ALA A 142 -4.02 -5.39 18.90
N THR A 143 -3.99 -5.32 20.23
CA THR A 143 -3.14 -4.40 21.02
C THR A 143 -1.64 -4.68 20.91
N GLU A 144 -1.24 -5.86 20.45
CA GLU A 144 0.16 -6.24 20.20
C GLU A 144 0.55 -5.91 18.74
N LEU A 145 -0.44 -5.82 17.84
CA LEU A 145 -0.29 -5.54 16.41
C LEU A 145 -0.42 -4.05 16.06
N ARG A 146 0.04 -3.16 16.95
CA ARG A 146 -0.16 -1.70 16.87
C ARG A 146 0.25 -1.07 15.55
N HIS A 147 1.36 -1.52 14.96
CA HIS A 147 1.84 -1.00 13.68
C HIS A 147 0.89 -1.38 12.53
N LEU A 148 0.41 -2.63 12.52
CA LEU A 148 -0.47 -3.13 11.47
C LEU A 148 -1.84 -2.44 11.51
N ILE A 149 -2.46 -2.36 12.69
CA ILE A 149 -3.74 -1.65 12.84
C ILE A 149 -3.56 -0.14 12.60
N GLY A 150 -2.41 0.43 12.97
CA GLY A 150 -2.05 1.82 12.67
C GLY A 150 -2.12 2.09 11.19
N ARG A 151 -1.41 1.27 10.40
CA ARG A 151 -1.38 1.37 8.93
C ARG A 151 -2.75 1.14 8.29
N LEU A 152 -3.52 0.17 8.78
CA LEU A 152 -4.89 -0.06 8.32
C LEU A 152 -5.80 1.14 8.63
N GLY A 153 -5.63 1.81 9.76
CA GLY A 153 -6.37 3.03 10.07
C GLY A 153 -6.04 4.19 9.12
N GLU A 154 -4.79 4.32 8.69
CA GLU A 154 -4.40 5.30 7.66
C GLU A 154 -5.07 5.01 6.32
N PHE A 155 -5.03 3.75 5.88
CA PHE A 155 -5.72 3.31 4.67
C PHE A 155 -7.24 3.54 4.77
N PHE A 156 -7.84 3.17 5.89
CA PHE A 156 -9.26 3.40 6.15
C PHE A 156 -9.62 4.89 6.09
N CYS A 157 -8.78 5.77 6.67
CA CYS A 157 -8.96 7.22 6.58
C CYS A 157 -8.93 7.71 5.11
N VAL A 158 -8.01 7.22 4.30
CA VAL A 158 -7.97 7.53 2.85
C VAL A 158 -9.24 7.06 2.15
N LEU A 159 -9.66 5.81 2.39
CA LEU A 159 -10.85 5.23 1.75
C LEU A 159 -12.14 5.96 2.16
N TYR A 160 -12.23 6.40 3.41
CA TYR A 160 -13.35 7.15 3.96
C TYR A 160 -13.40 8.58 3.43
N THR A 161 -12.29 9.31 3.48
CA THR A 161 -12.22 10.73 3.09
C THR A 161 -12.03 10.95 1.59
N LYS A 162 -11.72 9.89 0.84
CA LYS A 162 -11.20 9.95 -0.54
C LYS A 162 -10.00 10.90 -0.63
N GLY A 163 -9.12 10.82 0.36
CA GLY A 163 -7.89 11.60 0.47
C GLY A 163 -6.69 10.92 -0.21
N GLU A 164 -5.50 11.37 0.12
CA GLU A 164 -4.23 10.82 -0.36
C GLU A 164 -3.30 10.54 0.84
N LEU A 165 -2.56 9.42 0.82
CA LEU A 165 -1.53 9.16 1.82
C LEU A 165 -0.41 10.20 1.71
N ALA A 166 0.04 10.73 2.85
CA ALA A 166 1.22 11.56 2.92
C ALA A 166 2.48 10.68 2.77
N LYS A 167 3.36 11.02 1.82
CA LYS A 167 4.45 10.13 1.39
C LYS A 167 5.88 10.64 1.59
N VAL A 168 6.07 11.85 2.12
CA VAL A 168 7.42 12.40 2.24
C VAL A 168 8.18 11.62 3.31
N THR A 169 9.39 11.18 2.99
CA THR A 169 10.32 10.58 3.96
C THR A 169 10.54 11.58 5.10
N ASN A 170 10.32 11.17 6.36
CA ASN A 170 10.26 12.06 7.54
C ASN A 170 9.07 13.04 7.56
N GLN A 171 7.94 12.69 6.93
CA GLN A 171 6.71 13.43 7.14
C GLN A 171 6.32 13.32 8.62
N HIS A 172 6.30 14.47 9.29
CA HIS A 172 5.93 14.54 10.70
C HIS A 172 4.49 15.04 10.82
N GLY A 173 3.73 14.41 11.72
CA GLY A 173 2.51 14.94 12.31
C GLY A 173 1.19 14.63 11.61
N PHE A 174 1.19 14.27 10.33
CA PHE A 174 -0.02 13.89 9.58
C PHE A 174 0.26 12.74 8.63
N ASP A 175 -0.79 11.99 8.32
CA ASP A 175 -0.72 10.71 7.60
C ASP A 175 -1.52 10.76 6.29
N VAL A 176 -2.56 11.59 6.23
CA VAL A 176 -3.45 11.75 5.07
C VAL A 176 -3.63 13.23 4.73
N VAL A 177 -3.78 13.55 3.45
CA VAL A 177 -4.12 14.90 2.96
C VAL A 177 -5.44 14.84 2.18
N LYS A 178 -6.35 15.77 2.46
CA LYS A 178 -7.59 15.94 1.70
C LYS A 178 -7.87 17.41 1.47
N ASN A 179 -8.01 17.81 0.21
CA ASN A 179 -8.34 19.20 -0.17
C ASN A 179 -7.42 20.24 0.49
N GLY A 180 -6.13 19.94 0.60
CA GLY A 180 -5.13 20.80 1.26
C GLY A 180 -5.11 20.74 2.78
N ARG A 181 -6.06 20.06 3.43
CA ARG A 181 -6.06 19.81 4.88
C ARG A 181 -5.24 18.57 5.21
N ARG A 182 -4.43 18.67 6.26
CA ARG A 182 -3.56 17.62 6.77
C ARG A 182 -4.26 16.88 7.92
N ILE A 183 -4.36 15.57 7.82
CA ILE A 183 -5.11 14.73 8.74
C ILE A 183 -4.13 13.83 9.51
N SER A 184 -4.12 13.92 10.83
CA SER A 184 -3.41 12.98 11.70
C SER A 184 -4.33 11.82 12.04
N VAL A 185 -3.89 10.59 11.79
CA VAL A 185 -4.65 9.37 12.04
C VAL A 185 -4.19 8.75 13.36
N LYS A 186 -5.14 8.33 14.18
CA LYS A 186 -4.89 7.63 15.45
C LYS A 186 -5.78 6.40 15.51
N THR A 187 -5.15 5.23 15.44
CA THR A 187 -5.81 3.94 15.59
C THR A 187 -5.62 3.40 16.99
N THR A 188 -6.67 2.84 17.59
CA THR A 188 -6.60 2.10 18.85
C THR A 188 -7.39 0.80 18.77
N ALA A 189 -6.93 -0.23 19.48
CA ALA A 189 -7.71 -1.45 19.74
C ALA A 189 -8.22 -1.49 21.20
N GLN A 190 -8.04 -0.41 21.96
CA GLN A 190 -8.47 -0.31 23.36
C GLN A 190 -9.87 0.31 23.44
N GLU A 191 -10.74 -0.25 24.29
CA GLU A 191 -12.09 0.28 24.53
C GLU A 191 -12.13 1.51 25.44
N LYS A 192 -11.35 1.49 26.52
CA LYS A 192 -11.33 2.54 27.54
C LYS A 192 -9.90 3.01 27.73
N SER A 193 -9.59 4.18 27.17
CA SER A 193 -8.26 4.76 27.24
C SER A 193 -8.28 6.22 26.76
N PHE A 194 -7.09 6.80 26.71
CA PHE A 194 -6.81 8.04 26.02
C PHE A 194 -6.04 7.74 24.73
N ILE A 195 -6.22 8.60 23.72
CA ILE A 195 -5.28 8.68 22.61
C ILE A 195 -4.17 9.65 22.97
N THR A 196 -2.98 9.41 22.44
CA THR A 196 -1.85 10.33 22.63
C THR A 196 -1.54 11.08 21.35
N ILE A 197 -1.28 12.38 21.48
CA ILE A 197 -0.85 13.25 20.40
C ILE A 197 0.48 13.88 20.82
N ASN A 198 1.50 13.79 19.96
CA ASN A 198 2.79 14.41 20.26
C ASN A 198 2.67 15.94 20.15
N LYS A 199 3.05 16.66 21.20
CA LYS A 199 2.99 18.13 21.24
C LYS A 199 3.85 18.76 20.15
N ASN A 200 5.01 18.17 19.85
CA ASN A 200 5.94 18.67 18.84
C ASN A 200 5.34 18.67 17.42
N THR A 201 4.36 17.81 17.17
CA THR A 201 3.74 17.66 15.85
C THR A 201 2.30 18.15 15.83
N PHE A 202 1.78 18.73 16.91
CA PHE A 202 0.39 19.19 17.02
C PHE A 202 0.05 20.31 16.01
N ASN A 203 1.01 21.17 15.71
CA ASN A 203 0.85 22.25 14.74
C ASN A 203 1.01 21.79 13.28
N GLN A 204 1.35 20.51 13.05
CA GLN A 204 1.65 20.00 11.71
C GLN A 204 0.44 19.40 11.00
N PHE A 205 -0.70 19.23 11.67
CA PHE A 205 -1.96 18.78 11.08
C PHE A 205 -3.09 19.76 11.35
N ASP A 206 -4.18 19.64 10.61
CA ASP A 206 -5.38 20.48 10.71
C ASP A 206 -6.55 19.68 11.30
N ASP A 207 -6.71 18.42 10.87
CA ASP A 207 -7.76 17.52 11.34
C ASP A 207 -7.20 16.32 12.10
N LEU A 208 -7.95 15.84 13.08
CA LEU A 208 -7.70 14.57 13.75
C LEU A 208 -8.73 13.53 13.28
N PHE A 209 -8.25 12.35 12.88
CA PHE A 209 -9.06 11.19 12.55
C PHE A 209 -8.75 10.06 13.52
N VAL A 210 -9.73 9.70 14.34
CA VAL A 210 -9.58 8.68 15.40
C VAL A 210 -10.47 7.50 15.06
N VAL A 211 -9.86 6.34 14.95
CA VAL A 211 -10.53 5.09 14.58
C VAL A 211 -10.18 3.99 15.58
N GLN A 212 -11.17 3.17 15.88
CA GLN A 212 -11.05 2.04 16.77
C GLN A 212 -11.21 0.75 15.99
N PHE A 213 -10.29 -0.20 16.19
CA PHE A 213 -10.47 -1.56 15.72
C PHE A 213 -11.11 -2.40 16.84
N ILE A 214 -12.33 -2.87 16.62
CA ILE A 214 -13.12 -3.67 17.57
C ILE A 214 -14.07 -4.58 16.80
N ASP A 215 -14.31 -5.79 17.31
CA ASP A 215 -15.23 -6.76 16.69
C ASP A 215 -14.98 -7.00 15.18
N ASP A 216 -13.70 -7.06 14.81
CA ASP A 216 -13.24 -7.25 13.41
C ASP A 216 -13.64 -6.11 12.45
N ASP A 217 -13.90 -4.90 12.98
CA ASP A 217 -14.29 -3.72 12.22
C ASP A 217 -13.55 -2.44 12.65
N PHE A 218 -13.44 -1.47 11.73
CA PHE A 218 -12.87 -0.14 11.97
C PHE A 218 -13.98 0.89 12.18
N LYS A 219 -14.17 1.30 13.44
CA LYS A 219 -15.18 2.27 13.85
C LYS A 219 -14.57 3.67 14.03
N ILE A 220 -15.13 4.65 13.33
CA ILE A 220 -14.74 6.05 13.53
C ILE A 220 -15.25 6.52 14.89
N LEU A 221 -14.33 7.02 15.71
CA LEU A 221 -14.65 7.64 16.99
C LEU A 221 -14.77 9.16 16.86
N PHE A 222 -13.92 9.77 16.02
CA PHE A 222 -13.91 11.20 15.76
C PHE A 222 -13.25 11.51 14.41
N TYR A 223 -13.80 12.49 13.70
CA TYR A 223 -13.15 13.13 12.57
C TYR A 223 -13.58 14.61 12.54
N GLY A 224 -12.62 15.52 12.69
CA GLY A 224 -12.90 16.95 12.74
C GLY A 224 -11.63 17.78 12.98
N ALA A 225 -11.82 19.10 13.10
CA ALA A 225 -10.71 20.01 13.33
C ALA A 225 -10.09 19.78 14.71
N LYS A 226 -8.76 19.87 14.82
CA LYS A 226 -8.06 19.64 16.09
C LYS A 226 -8.46 20.63 17.19
N GLU A 227 -8.93 21.81 16.80
CA GLU A 227 -9.41 22.87 17.70
C GLU A 227 -10.70 22.48 18.43
N GLU A 228 -11.47 21.51 17.93
CA GLU A 228 -12.69 21.00 18.58
C GLU A 228 -12.37 20.13 19.81
N ILE A 229 -11.12 19.68 19.95
CA ILE A 229 -10.69 18.83 21.05
C ILE A 229 -10.53 19.69 22.32
N SER A 230 -11.55 19.65 23.17
CA SER A 230 -11.55 20.40 24.43
C SER A 230 -10.49 19.91 25.41
N SER A 231 -9.58 20.80 25.80
CA SER A 231 -8.69 20.70 26.98
C SER A 231 -8.00 19.33 27.18
N PRO A 232 -7.09 18.92 26.27
CA PRO A 232 -6.33 17.70 26.45
C PRO A 232 -5.48 17.75 27.73
N ARG A 233 -5.42 16.63 28.46
CA ARG A 233 -4.47 16.51 29.57
C ARG A 233 -3.06 16.50 29.01
N THR A 234 -2.13 17.11 29.73
CA THR A 234 -0.73 17.11 29.32
C THR A 234 0.08 16.15 30.18
N TYR A 235 0.77 15.21 29.54
CA TYR A 235 1.70 14.29 30.19
C TYR A 235 3.03 14.29 29.44
N GLY A 236 4.06 14.89 30.06
CA GLY A 236 5.34 15.12 29.40
C GLY A 236 5.18 15.85 28.06
N ASN A 237 5.67 15.23 26.98
CA ASN A 237 5.60 15.77 25.63
C ASN A 237 4.35 15.31 24.83
N LYS A 238 3.31 14.83 25.52
CA LYS A 238 2.08 14.34 24.90
C LYS A 238 0.86 15.10 25.40
N TYR A 239 -0.09 15.29 24.50
CA TYR A 239 -1.48 15.53 24.81
C TYR A 239 -2.18 14.18 24.94
N GLU A 240 -2.96 14.00 26.00
CA GLU A 240 -3.83 12.85 26.22
C GLU A 240 -5.27 13.30 26.07
N VAL A 241 -5.97 12.68 25.12
CA VAL A 241 -7.37 12.98 24.82
C VAL A 241 -8.20 11.76 25.17
N ASP A 242 -9.19 11.93 26.04
CA ASP A 242 -10.08 10.86 26.45
C ASP A 242 -10.99 10.43 25.28
N ILE A 243 -11.03 9.12 24.99
CA ILE A 243 -11.83 8.56 23.90
C ILE A 243 -13.32 8.86 24.07
N SER A 244 -13.85 8.83 25.30
CA SER A 244 -15.26 9.10 25.57
C SER A 244 -15.65 10.54 25.25
N SER A 245 -14.71 11.48 25.41
CA SER A 245 -14.91 12.88 25.06
C SER A 245 -15.01 13.07 23.54
N LEU A 246 -14.15 12.39 22.79
CA LEU A 246 -14.18 12.38 21.32
C LEU A 246 -15.49 11.79 20.75
N ILE A 247 -15.96 10.69 21.33
CA ILE A 247 -17.24 10.06 20.94
C ILE A 247 -18.44 11.00 21.20
N LYS A 248 -18.39 11.83 22.25
CA LYS A 248 -19.45 12.81 22.51
C LYS A 248 -19.45 13.93 21.47
N LEU A 249 -18.28 14.42 21.08
CA LEU A 249 -18.15 15.45 20.05
C LEU A 249 -18.70 14.97 18.70
N SER A 250 -18.37 13.75 18.28
CA SER A 250 -18.86 13.21 17.00
C SER A 250 -20.37 13.01 16.92
N LYS A 251 -21.05 12.82 18.06
CA LYS A 251 -22.52 12.74 18.15
C LYS A 251 -23.23 14.09 18.10
N THR A 252 -22.51 15.20 18.26
CA THR A 252 -23.08 16.55 18.32
C THR A 252 -23.12 17.23 16.94
N VAL A 253 -22.49 16.62 15.93
CA VAL A 253 -22.35 17.15 14.56
C VAL A 253 -23.47 16.64 13.62
N TYR A 254 -24.42 15.85 14.13
CA TYR A 254 -25.60 15.37 13.41
C TYR A 254 -26.90 15.80 14.11
#